data_AF-A0A9D8SVV5-F1
#
_entry.id   AF-A0A9D8SVV5-F1
#
_cell.length_a   1.000
_cell.length_b   1.000
_cell.length_c   1.000
_cell.angle_alpha   90.00
_cell.angle_beta   90.00
_cell.angle_gamma   90.00
#
_symmetry.space_group_name_H-M   'P 1'
#
loop_
_entity.id
_entity.type
_entity.pdbx_description
1 polymer ?
#
loop_
_entity_poly.entity_id
_entity_poly.type
_entity_poly.pdbx_seq_one_letter_code
_entity_poly.pdbx_strand_id
1 'polypeptide(L)'
;MKRFFMPLGALCLLCSCAKESKIVIKEEEAIAISSEKSVELATKVIQAKSYEEFKAARQEIEAYEEAFRTQIGGEDYDYFVETCNEILGQI
;
A
#
# COMPACT_ATOMS: atom_id res chain seq x y z
N MET A 1 50.60 4.18 2.68
CA MET A 1 49.23 4.44 3.18
C MET A 1 48.44 5.13 2.08
N LYS A 2 47.48 4.43 1.46
CA LYS A 2 46.55 4.99 0.47
C LYS A 2 45.15 4.51 0.86
N ARG A 3 44.30 5.45 1.29
CA ARG A 3 42.89 5.25 1.60
C ARG A 3 42.10 5.42 0.31
N PHE A 4 41.37 4.39 -0.11
CA PHE A 4 40.33 4.48 -1.15
C PHE A 4 39.20 3.52 -0.73
N PHE A 5 38.18 4.04 -0.05
CA PHE A 5 36.86 4.37 -0.59
C PHE A 5 36.09 3.12 -1.06
N MET A 6 35.24 2.63 -0.15
CA MET A 6 34.26 1.56 -0.36
C MET A 6 32.95 2.21 -0.87
N PRO A 7 32.41 1.84 -2.04
CA PRO A 7 31.05 2.23 -2.38
C PRO A 7 30.08 1.19 -1.80
N LEU A 8 29.44 1.55 -0.68
CA LEU A 8 28.12 1.04 -0.35
C LEU A 8 27.14 1.67 -1.34
N GLY A 9 26.37 0.86 -2.06
CA GLY A 9 25.18 1.37 -2.74
C GLY A 9 25.01 0.83 -4.14
N ALA A 10 24.22 -0.25 -4.25
CA ALA A 10 23.20 -0.43 -5.27
C ALA A 10 22.52 -1.79 -5.04
N LEU A 11 21.75 -1.92 -3.95
CA LEU A 11 20.71 -2.94 -3.91
C LEU A 11 19.55 -2.39 -4.74
N CYS A 12 19.65 -2.50 -6.07
CA CYS A 12 18.52 -2.28 -6.96
C CYS A 12 17.49 -3.38 -6.67
N LEU A 13 16.58 -3.11 -5.74
CA LEU A 13 15.30 -3.79 -5.65
C LEU A 13 14.62 -3.62 -7.00
N LEU A 14 14.71 -4.68 -7.82
CA LEU A 14 13.87 -4.86 -8.97
C LEU A 14 12.43 -4.92 -8.45
N CYS A 15 11.79 -3.75 -8.42
CA CYS A 15 10.36 -3.62 -8.31
C CYS A 15 9.79 -4.50 -9.43
N SER A 16 9.27 -5.65 -9.05
CA SER A 16 8.52 -6.52 -9.93
C SER A 16 7.43 -5.67 -10.57
N CYS A 17 7.56 -5.41 -11.88
CA CYS A 17 6.57 -4.72 -12.68
C CYS A 17 5.28 -5.56 -12.77
N ALA A 18 4.52 -5.62 -11.68
CA ALA A 18 3.13 -6.00 -11.73
C ALA A 18 2.41 -4.83 -12.40
N LYS A 19 2.16 -4.97 -13.71
CA LYS A 19 1.22 -4.18 -14.53
C LYS A 19 0.50 -3.11 -13.71
N GLU A 20 1.11 -1.93 -13.56
CA GLU A 20 0.55 -0.83 -12.79
C GLU A 20 -0.72 -0.35 -13.49
N SER A 21 -1.85 -0.99 -13.19
CA SER A 21 -3.13 -0.33 -13.35
C SER A 21 -3.09 0.83 -12.38
N LYS A 22 -2.81 2.02 -12.90
CA LYS A 22 -2.77 3.25 -12.11
C LYS A 22 -4.13 3.39 -11.42
N ILE A 23 -4.15 3.26 -10.09
CA ILE A 23 -5.35 3.49 -9.30
C ILE A 23 -5.68 4.98 -9.43
N VAL A 24 -6.90 5.28 -9.87
CA VAL A 24 -7.41 6.66 -9.98
C VAL A 24 -8.63 6.74 -9.08
N ILE A 25 -8.61 7.67 -8.13
CA ILE A 25 -9.69 7.90 -7.18
C ILE A 25 -10.27 9.26 -7.53
N LYS A 26 -11.58 9.29 -7.83
CA LYS A 26 -12.28 10.55 -8.03
C LYS A 26 -12.69 11.09 -6.67
N GLU A 27 -12.61 12.41 -6.52
CA GLU A 27 -12.95 13.10 -5.28
C GLU A 27 -14.40 12.82 -4.86
N GLU A 28 -15.36 12.79 -5.80
CA GLU A 28 -16.76 12.45 -5.50
C GLU A 28 -16.99 11.02 -5.00
N GLU A 29 -16.04 10.11 -5.24
CA GLU A 29 -16.10 8.70 -4.88
C GLU A 29 -15.14 8.36 -3.71
N ALA A 30 -14.33 9.32 -3.24
CA ALA A 30 -13.22 9.07 -2.32
C ALA A 30 -13.66 8.43 -1.00
N ILE A 31 -14.72 8.96 -0.36
CA ILE A 31 -15.30 8.42 0.88
C ILE A 31 -15.80 6.97 0.68
N ALA A 32 -16.48 6.70 -0.44
CA ALA A 32 -17.01 5.37 -0.71
C ALA A 32 -15.88 4.37 -0.95
N ILE A 33 -14.87 4.77 -1.73
CA ILE A 33 -13.70 3.96 -2.03
C ILE A 33 -12.85 3.74 -0.76
N SER A 34 -12.66 4.75 0.09
CA SER A 34 -11.85 4.64 1.31
C SER A 34 -12.48 3.64 2.28
N SER A 35 -13.81 3.67 2.44
CA SER A 35 -14.54 2.70 3.25
C SER A 35 -14.54 1.28 2.68
N GLU A 36 -14.88 1.12 1.39
CA GLU A 36 -14.95 -0.21 0.78
C GLU A 36 -13.57 -0.87 0.72
N LYS A 37 -12.56 -0.13 0.23
CA LYS A 37 -11.23 -0.69 0.00
C LYS A 37 -10.46 -0.92 1.27
N SER A 38 -10.60 -0.08 2.30
CA SER A 38 -9.90 -0.33 3.56
C SER A 38 -10.33 -1.67 4.19
N VAL A 39 -11.64 -1.94 4.24
CA VAL A 39 -12.18 -3.20 4.76
C VAL A 39 -11.83 -4.38 3.85
N GLU A 40 -12.06 -4.26 2.54
CA GLU A 40 -11.79 -5.33 1.58
C GLU A 40 -10.32 -5.77 1.64
N LEU A 41 -9.39 -4.80 1.53
CA LEU A 41 -7.97 -5.09 1.42
C LEU A 41 -7.37 -5.56 2.75
N ALA A 42 -7.74 -4.95 3.88
CA ALA A 42 -7.30 -5.44 5.18
C ALA A 42 -7.83 -6.85 5.47
N THR A 43 -9.07 -7.15 5.08
CA THR A 43 -9.64 -8.50 5.19
C THR A 43 -8.88 -9.50 4.33
N LYS A 44 -8.52 -9.16 3.09
CA LYS A 44 -7.68 -10.02 2.23
C LYS A 44 -6.35 -10.36 2.88
N VAL A 45 -5.71 -9.40 3.55
CA VAL A 45 -4.45 -9.64 4.27
C VAL A 45 -4.64 -10.64 5.41
N ILE A 46 -5.70 -10.50 6.21
CA ILE A 46 -6.02 -11.42 7.31
C ILE A 46 -6.37 -12.83 6.80
N GLN A 47 -7.10 -12.90 5.69
CA GLN A 47 -7.56 -14.17 5.11
C GLN A 47 -6.51 -14.86 4.24
N ALA A 48 -5.36 -14.25 4.02
CA ALA A 48 -4.27 -14.82 3.23
C ALA A 48 -3.81 -16.16 3.82
N LYS A 49 -3.78 -17.19 2.98
CA LYS A 49 -3.40 -18.57 3.37
C LYS A 49 -1.96 -18.89 3.01
N SER A 50 -1.30 -18.01 2.25
CA SER A 50 0.09 -18.14 1.86
C SER A 50 0.82 -16.81 1.95
N TYR A 51 2.15 -16.87 2.03
CA TYR A 51 3.00 -15.68 2.04
C TYR A 51 2.84 -14.83 0.78
N GLU A 52 2.67 -15.45 -0.39
CA GLU A 52 2.46 -14.72 -1.65
C GLU A 52 1.11 -13.99 -1.69
N GLU A 53 0.04 -14.62 -1.15
CA GLU A 53 -1.26 -13.96 -1.00
C GLU A 53 -1.18 -12.77 -0.04
N PHE A 54 -0.51 -12.94 1.10
CA PHE A 54 -0.29 -11.86 2.07
C PHE A 54 0.47 -10.70 1.42
N LYS A 55 1.56 -11.00 0.72
CA LYS A 55 2.41 -10.01 0.06
C LYS A 55 1.63 -9.25 -1.02
N ALA A 56 0.87 -9.95 -1.86
CA ALA A 56 0.04 -9.33 -2.89
C ALA A 56 -1.04 -8.41 -2.28
N ALA A 57 -1.73 -8.87 -1.24
CA ALA A 57 -2.74 -8.07 -0.55
C ALA A 57 -2.14 -6.82 0.12
N ARG A 58 -0.95 -6.94 0.72
CA ARG A 58 -0.21 -5.78 1.27
C ARG A 58 0.21 -4.78 0.19
N GLN A 59 0.66 -5.26 -0.95
CA GLN A 59 1.00 -4.39 -2.09
C GLN A 59 -0.23 -3.65 -2.63
N GLU A 60 -1.41 -4.28 -2.62
CA GLU A 60 -2.66 -3.60 -2.97
C GLU A 60 -2.98 -2.47 -1.98
N ILE A 61 -2.82 -2.68 -0.66
CA ILE A 61 -3.00 -1.62 0.35
C ILE A 61 -2.05 -0.46 0.08
N GLU A 62 -0.75 -0.73 -0.11
CA GLU A 62 0.26 0.31 -0.36
C GLU A 62 -0.05 1.12 -1.63
N ALA A 63 -0.58 0.47 -2.67
CA ALA A 63 -0.96 1.15 -3.90
C ALA A 63 -2.17 2.08 -3.71
N TYR A 64 -3.18 1.68 -2.94
CA TYR A 64 -4.30 2.54 -2.59
C TYR A 64 -3.91 3.65 -1.62
N GLU A 65 -3.05 3.36 -0.65
CA GLU A 65 -2.50 4.35 0.28
C GLU A 65 -1.79 5.46 -0.50
N GLU A 66 -0.92 5.10 -1.44
CA GLU A 66 -0.22 6.08 -2.28
C GLU A 66 -1.20 6.86 -3.18
N ALA A 67 -2.23 6.19 -3.72
CA ALA A 67 -3.25 6.85 -4.53
C ALA A 67 -4.05 7.89 -3.72
N PHE A 68 -4.53 7.52 -2.52
CA PHE A 68 -5.21 8.46 -1.62
C PHE A 68 -4.28 9.59 -1.22
N ARG A 69 -3.05 9.29 -0.79
CA ARG A 69 -2.07 10.30 -0.36
C ARG A 69 -1.78 11.35 -1.43
N THR A 70 -1.68 10.92 -2.68
CA THR A 70 -1.28 11.80 -3.80
C THR A 70 -2.44 12.48 -4.51
N GLN A 71 -3.61 11.85 -4.57
CA GLN A 71 -4.75 12.34 -5.36
C GLN A 71 -5.81 13.05 -4.50
N ILE A 72 -6.02 12.60 -3.26
CA ILE A 72 -7.12 13.05 -2.40
C ILE A 72 -6.57 13.74 -1.15
N GLY A 73 -5.77 13.03 -0.35
CA GLY A 73 -5.26 13.47 0.94
C GLY A 73 -6.36 13.64 1.99
N GLY A 74 -6.04 14.38 3.06
CA GLY A 74 -7.01 14.79 4.08
C GLY A 74 -7.73 13.62 4.78
N GLU A 75 -8.99 13.86 5.14
CA GLU A 75 -9.79 12.95 5.96
C GLU A 75 -10.01 11.58 5.30
N ASP A 76 -10.14 11.52 3.97
CA ASP A 76 -10.35 10.24 3.25
C ASP A 76 -9.10 9.37 3.25
N TYR A 77 -7.92 9.98 3.14
CA TYR A 77 -6.64 9.27 3.28
C TYR A 77 -6.46 8.75 4.70
N ASP A 78 -6.67 9.62 5.70
CA ASP A 78 -6.53 9.27 7.11
C ASP A 78 -7.50 8.13 7.48
N TYR A 79 -8.76 8.24 7.06
CA TYR A 79 -9.78 7.22 7.27
C TYR A 79 -9.41 5.87 6.65
N PHE A 80 -8.89 5.86 5.41
CA PHE A 80 -8.43 4.64 4.76
C PHE A 80 -7.32 3.96 5.57
N VAL A 81 -6.30 4.72 5.97
CA VAL A 81 -5.13 4.21 6.71
C VAL A 81 -5.53 3.73 8.10
N GLU A 82 -6.30 4.51 8.84
CA GLU A 82 -6.78 4.16 10.18
C GLU A 82 -7.62 2.89 10.14
N THR A 83 -8.61 2.80 9.24
CA THR A 83 -9.46 1.61 9.11
C THR A 83 -8.66 0.37 8.75
N CYS A 84 -7.68 0.49 7.83
CA CYS A 84 -6.78 -0.63 7.52
C CYS A 84 -5.99 -1.07 8.77
N ASN A 85 -5.41 -0.13 9.51
CA ASN A 85 -4.60 -0.43 10.69
C ASN A 85 -5.41 -1.01 11.83
N GLU A 86 -6.64 -0.53 12.05
CA GLU A 86 -7.56 -1.07 13.06
C GLU A 86 -7.88 -2.53 12.79
N ILE A 87 -8.22 -2.87 11.55
CA ILE A 87 -8.53 -4.25 11.15
C ILE A 87 -7.29 -5.13 11.27
N LEU A 88 -6.15 -4.67 10.75
CA LEU A 88 -4.89 -5.40 10.81
C LEU A 88 -4.30 -5.51 12.21
N GLY A 89 -4.70 -4.65 13.15
CA GLY A 89 -4.28 -4.70 14.56
C GLY A 89 -5.09 -5.67 15.41
N GLN A 90 -6.16 -6.27 14.87
CA GLN A 90 -6.99 -7.26 15.58
C GLN A 90 -6.42 -8.68 15.55
N ILE A 91 -5.35 -8.93 14.79
CA ILE A 91 -4.64 -10.22 14.67
C ILE A 91 -3.42 -10.29 15.58
#